data_AF-A0A6I2NCH5-F1
#
_entry.id   AF-A0A6I2NCH5-F1
#
_cell.length_a   1.000
_cell.length_b   1.000
_cell.length_c   1.000
_cell.angle_alpha   90.00
_cell.angle_beta   90.00
_cell.angle_gamma   90.00
#
_symmetry.space_group_name_H-M   'P 1'
#
loop_
_entity.id
_entity.type
_entity.pdbx_description
1 polymer ?
#
loop_
_entity_poly.entity_id
_entity_poly.type
_entity_poly.pdbx_seq_one_letter_code
_entity_poly.pdbx_strand_id
1 'polypeptide(L)'
;MIQNIWSRIVDWFSNVTDRRELLSSFNNAAKNAYILGITPTLIEARTSVGEISYRHEFSKFLSGGFRIKALSGTALTREEQMQIGLVILSDEMLVRHLISLGWDTLEVHDSVGKRGLKWELKKFSNIGGALSCGRY
;
A
#
# COMPACT_ATOMS: atom_id res chain seq x y z
N MET A 1 -18.13 8.83 30.07
CA MET A 1 -17.57 8.32 28.80
C MET A 1 -16.35 9.16 28.47
N ILE A 2 -15.15 8.68 28.77
CA ILE A 2 -13.91 9.42 28.48
C ILE A 2 -13.39 8.88 27.15
N GLN A 3 -13.59 9.64 26.07
CA GLN A 3 -12.81 9.51 24.84
C GLN A 3 -11.36 9.85 25.21
N ASN A 4 -10.50 8.83 25.34
CA ASN A 4 -9.09 9.07 25.63
C ASN A 4 -8.39 9.56 24.34
N ILE A 5 -7.26 10.23 24.48
CA ILE A 5 -6.52 10.77 23.32
C ILE A 5 -6.15 9.66 22.33
N TRP A 6 -5.96 8.44 22.86
CA TRP A 6 -5.67 7.24 22.08
C TRP A 6 -6.83 6.80 21.19
N SER A 7 -8.09 6.84 21.65
CA SER A 7 -9.26 6.49 20.84
C SER A 7 -9.42 7.47 19.69
N ARG A 8 -9.20 8.77 19.96
CA ARG A 8 -9.22 9.81 18.92
C ARG A 8 -8.12 9.62 17.88
N ILE A 9 -6.92 9.22 18.31
CA ILE A 9 -5.80 8.92 17.41
C ILE A 9 -6.10 7.67 16.56
N VAL A 10 -6.61 6.60 17.19
CA VAL A 10 -6.96 5.35 16.49
C VAL A 10 -8.13 5.56 15.52
N ASP A 11 -9.12 6.37 15.87
CA ASP A 11 -10.25 6.73 15.01
C ASP A 11 -9.78 7.58 13.82
N TRP A 12 -8.81 8.49 14.04
CA TRP A 12 -8.19 9.28 12.99
C TRP A 12 -7.49 8.40 11.95
N PHE A 13 -6.70 7.41 12.40
CA PHE A 13 -6.05 6.44 11.51
C PHE A 13 -6.99 5.37 10.93
N SER A 14 -8.20 5.25 11.49
CA SER A 14 -9.20 4.29 11.03
C SER A 14 -10.15 4.84 9.97
N ASN A 15 -9.97 6.10 9.54
CA ASN A 15 -10.93 6.76 8.67
C ASN A 15 -10.95 6.10 7.28
N VAL A 16 -12.08 5.46 6.96
CA VAL A 16 -12.34 4.82 5.66
C VAL A 16 -12.34 5.85 4.53
N THR A 17 -12.61 7.12 4.84
CA THR A 17 -12.53 8.24 3.91
C THR A 17 -11.09 8.41 3.41
N ASP A 18 -10.12 8.46 4.31
CA ASP A 18 -8.70 8.63 4.00
C ASP A 18 -8.17 7.48 3.14
N ARG A 19 -8.64 6.24 3.37
CA ARG A 19 -8.34 5.10 2.47
C ARG A 19 -8.84 5.30 1.05
N ARG A 20 -10.08 5.79 0.90
CA ARG A 20 -10.68 6.07 -0.41
C ARG A 20 -9.96 7.22 -1.11
N GLU A 21 -9.61 8.26 -0.36
CA GLU A 21 -8.85 9.41 -0.86
C GLU A 21 -7.45 8.99 -1.33
N LEU A 22 -6.72 8.19 -0.55
CA LEU A 22 -5.41 7.67 -0.95
C LEU A 22 -5.50 6.83 -2.22
N LEU A 23 -6.46 5.89 -2.29
CA LEU A 23 -6.70 5.08 -3.49
C LEU A 23 -7.04 5.96 -4.71
N SER A 24 -7.92 6.93 -4.54
CA SER A 24 -8.31 7.84 -5.62
C SER A 24 -7.14 8.70 -6.09
N SER A 25 -6.38 9.26 -5.15
CA SER A 25 -5.18 10.07 -5.44
C SER A 25 -4.13 9.25 -6.19
N PHE A 26 -3.84 8.03 -5.73
CA PHE A 26 -2.91 7.12 -6.40
C PHE A 26 -3.38 6.82 -7.84
N ASN A 27 -4.65 6.45 -8.02
CA ASN A 27 -5.19 6.11 -9.33
C ASN A 27 -5.21 7.30 -10.30
N ASN A 28 -5.51 8.51 -9.80
CA ASN A 28 -5.44 9.73 -10.59
C ASN A 28 -4.00 10.04 -11.02
N ALA A 29 -3.03 9.89 -10.10
CA ALA A 29 -1.62 10.08 -10.41
C ALA A 29 -1.12 9.06 -11.44
N ALA A 30 -1.45 7.77 -11.27
CA ALA A 30 -1.09 6.71 -12.20
C ALA A 30 -1.69 6.94 -13.60
N LYS A 31 -2.96 7.34 -13.66
CA LYS A 31 -3.63 7.69 -14.92
C LYS A 31 -2.96 8.88 -15.61
N ASN A 32 -2.62 9.93 -14.86
CA ASN A 32 -1.93 11.09 -15.41
C ASN A 32 -0.53 10.73 -15.91
N ALA A 33 0.22 9.91 -15.18
CA ALA A 33 1.54 9.43 -15.60
C ALA A 33 1.49 8.65 -16.91
N TYR A 34 0.46 7.82 -17.09
CA TYR A 34 0.21 7.10 -18.34
C TYR A 34 -0.15 8.06 -19.50
N ILE A 35 -1.06 9.02 -19.28
CA ILE A 35 -1.46 10.02 -20.31
C ILE A 35 -0.27 10.86 -20.76
N LEU A 36 0.62 11.24 -19.83
CA LEU A 36 1.83 12.01 -20.11
C LEU A 36 2.95 11.17 -20.73
N GLY A 37 2.78 9.85 -20.89
CA GLY A 37 3.80 8.94 -21.44
C GLY A 37 4.98 8.66 -20.51
N ILE A 38 4.85 8.96 -19.21
CA ILE A 38 5.89 8.69 -18.20
C ILE A 38 5.97 7.18 -17.92
N THR A 39 4.82 6.51 -17.90
CA THR A 39 4.74 5.05 -17.75
C THR A 39 4.06 4.44 -18.98
N PRO A 40 4.58 3.32 -19.52
CA PRO A 40 4.02 2.68 -20.71
C PRO A 40 2.74 1.88 -20.42
N THR A 41 2.45 1.62 -19.15
CA THR A 41 1.35 0.77 -18.70
C THR A 41 0.46 1.55 -17.75
N LEU A 42 -0.86 1.53 -17.99
CA LEU A 42 -1.83 2.06 -17.05
C LEU A 42 -2.01 1.07 -15.90
N ILE A 43 -1.82 1.54 -14.69
CA ILE A 43 -2.03 0.76 -13.46
C ILE A 43 -3.13 1.36 -12.60
N GLU A 44 -3.73 0.50 -11.78
CA GLU A 44 -4.75 0.88 -10.81
C GLU A 44 -4.55 0.13 -9.49
N ALA A 45 -4.64 0.86 -8.38
CA ALA A 45 -4.72 0.31 -7.04
C ALA A 45 -6.17 0.04 -6.62
N ARG A 46 -6.38 -1.09 -5.93
CA ARG A 46 -7.64 -1.52 -5.32
C ARG A 46 -7.36 -2.18 -3.97
N THR A 47 -8.39 -2.29 -3.15
CA THR A 47 -8.30 -3.08 -1.90
C THR A 47 -8.52 -4.57 -2.18
N SER A 48 -7.76 -5.43 -1.50
CA SER A 48 -7.93 -6.89 -1.46
C SER A 48 -7.89 -7.40 -0.02
N VAL A 49 -8.15 -8.70 0.17
CA VAL A 49 -8.05 -9.33 1.50
C VAL A 49 -6.63 -9.25 2.08
N GLY A 50 -5.59 -9.17 1.23
CA GLY A 50 -4.21 -9.21 1.66
C GLY A 50 -3.70 -10.63 1.91
N GLU A 51 -2.54 -10.73 2.55
CA GLU A 51 -1.96 -11.96 3.06
C GLU A 51 -2.15 -12.02 4.59
N ILE A 52 -2.79 -13.08 5.09
CA ILE A 52 -3.20 -13.16 6.50
C ILE A 52 -1.97 -13.17 7.42
N SER A 53 -0.86 -13.77 6.98
CA SER A 53 0.39 -13.83 7.74
C SER A 53 1.12 -12.49 7.86
N TYR A 54 0.71 -11.44 7.11
CA TYR A 54 1.34 -10.11 7.17
C TYR A 54 0.61 -9.14 8.08
N ARG A 55 -0.52 -9.57 8.67
CA ARG A 55 -1.37 -8.72 9.49
C ARG A 55 -0.62 -8.15 10.69
N HIS A 56 -0.95 -6.89 11.00
CA HIS A 56 -0.47 -6.15 12.16
C HIS A 56 -1.65 -5.49 12.88
N GLU A 57 -1.36 -4.73 13.92
CA GLU A 57 -2.33 -4.19 14.89
C GLU A 57 -3.36 -3.24 14.26
N PHE A 58 -3.03 -2.64 13.10
CA PHE A 58 -3.90 -1.72 12.36
C PHE A 58 -4.64 -2.39 11.18
N SER A 59 -4.32 -3.65 10.87
CA SER A 59 -4.88 -4.36 9.71
C SER A 59 -6.40 -4.35 9.71
N LYS A 60 -6.99 -3.95 8.59
CA LYS A 60 -8.45 -4.07 8.40
C LYS A 60 -8.82 -5.50 8.01
N PHE A 61 -9.78 -6.06 8.75
CA PHE A 61 -10.28 -7.41 8.47
C PHE A 61 -10.88 -7.47 7.05
N LEU A 62 -10.43 -8.45 6.25
CA LEU A 62 -10.80 -8.68 4.84
C LEU A 62 -10.44 -7.55 3.84
N SER A 63 -9.63 -6.58 4.25
CA SER A 63 -9.25 -5.43 3.41
C SER A 63 -7.79 -5.00 3.62
N GLY A 64 -6.92 -5.93 4.03
CA GLY A 64 -5.51 -5.65 4.34
C GLY A 64 -4.62 -5.40 3.12
N GLY A 65 -5.05 -5.78 1.92
CA GLY A 65 -4.21 -5.67 0.73
C GLY A 65 -4.40 -4.35 -0.04
N PHE A 66 -3.29 -3.67 -0.34
CA PHE A 66 -3.18 -2.61 -1.32
C PHE A 66 -2.68 -3.24 -2.63
N ARG A 67 -3.61 -3.56 -3.53
CA ARG A 67 -3.32 -4.33 -4.74
C ARG A 67 -3.27 -3.44 -5.96
N ILE A 68 -2.18 -3.51 -6.70
CA ILE A 68 -1.95 -2.84 -7.98
C ILE A 68 -2.17 -3.83 -9.11
N LYS A 69 -2.87 -3.41 -10.14
CA LYS A 69 -3.12 -4.17 -11.37
C LYS A 69 -2.80 -3.35 -12.60
N ALA A 70 -2.23 -3.99 -13.62
CA ALA A 70 -2.22 -3.42 -14.96
C ALA A 70 -3.61 -3.49 -15.60
N LEU A 71 -4.07 -2.36 -16.16
CA LEU A 71 -5.37 -2.21 -16.80
C LEU A 71 -5.31 -2.29 -18.33
N SER A 72 -4.22 -1.82 -18.95
CA SER A 72 -4.07 -1.79 -20.40
C SER A 72 -2.66 -2.18 -20.82
N GLY A 73 -2.54 -2.89 -21.94
CA GLY A 73 -1.27 -3.29 -22.53
C GLY A 73 -0.93 -4.78 -22.33
N THR A 74 0.33 -5.11 -22.62
CA THR A 74 0.93 -6.43 -22.41
C THR A 74 0.89 -6.79 -20.93
N ALA A 75 0.71 -8.08 -20.60
CA ALA A 75 0.80 -8.53 -19.21
C ALA A 75 2.14 -8.13 -18.60
N LEU A 76 2.13 -7.57 -17.39
CA LEU A 76 3.36 -7.21 -16.68
C LEU A 76 4.21 -8.46 -16.49
N THR A 77 5.45 -8.40 -16.97
CA THR A 77 6.47 -9.38 -16.65
C THR A 77 6.74 -9.41 -15.15
N ARG A 78 7.27 -10.52 -14.65
CA ARG A 78 7.61 -10.64 -13.23
C ARG A 78 8.63 -9.59 -12.78
N GLU A 79 9.54 -9.20 -13.67
CA GLU A 79 10.53 -8.16 -13.42
C GLU A 79 9.85 -6.79 -13.29
N GLU A 80 8.93 -6.44 -14.18
CA GLU A 80 8.16 -5.19 -14.06
C GLU A 80 7.30 -5.15 -12.79
N GLN A 81 6.68 -6.27 -12.41
CA GLN A 81 5.95 -6.36 -11.14
C GLN A 81 6.87 -6.09 -9.94
N MET A 82 8.09 -6.64 -9.98
CA MET A 82 9.10 -6.42 -8.94
C MET A 82 9.52 -4.95 -8.89
N GLN A 83 9.83 -4.34 -10.03
CA GLN A 83 10.23 -2.93 -10.11
C GLN A 83 9.14 -2.00 -9.57
N ILE A 84 7.87 -2.20 -9.97
CA ILE A 84 6.74 -1.44 -9.43
C ILE A 84 6.66 -1.60 -7.91
N GLY A 85 6.78 -2.84 -7.41
CA GLY A 85 6.79 -3.12 -5.98
C GLY A 85 7.90 -2.34 -5.26
N LEU A 86 9.14 -2.43 -5.74
CA LEU A 86 10.30 -1.78 -5.12
C LEU A 86 10.23 -0.25 -5.15
N VAL A 87 9.71 0.36 -6.22
CA VAL A 87 9.51 1.82 -6.30
C VAL A 87 8.53 2.31 -5.25
N ILE A 88 7.48 1.54 -4.96
CA ILE A 88 6.50 1.91 -3.92
C ILE A 88 7.06 1.67 -2.53
N LEU A 89 7.76 0.56 -2.34
CA LEU A 89 8.35 0.18 -1.06
C LEU A 89 9.55 1.05 -0.67
N SER A 90 10.16 1.77 -1.62
CA SER A 90 11.23 2.74 -1.34
C SER A 90 10.72 4.09 -0.83
N ASP A 91 9.43 4.40 -1.03
CA ASP A 91 8.78 5.58 -0.43
C ASP A 91 8.29 5.25 0.98
N GLU A 92 9.17 5.46 1.96
CA GLU A 92 8.90 5.18 3.37
C GLU A 92 7.66 5.94 3.90
N MET A 93 7.43 7.19 3.43
CA MET A 93 6.27 7.98 3.85
C MET A 93 4.98 7.34 3.36
N LEU A 94 4.95 6.92 2.09
CA LEU A 94 3.81 6.21 1.52
C LEU A 94 3.57 4.89 2.24
N VAL A 95 4.62 4.09 2.49
CA VAL A 95 4.51 2.80 3.21
C VAL A 95 3.93 3.00 4.61
N ARG A 96 4.42 3.99 5.37
CA ARG A 96 3.89 4.32 6.71
C ARG A 96 2.44 4.79 6.63
N HIS A 97 2.08 5.57 5.62
CA HIS A 97 0.71 6.02 5.42
C HIS A 97 -0.23 4.84 5.13
N LEU A 98 0.18 3.91 4.25
CA LEU A 98 -0.58 2.69 3.97
C LEU A 98 -0.81 1.84 5.23
N ILE A 99 0.24 1.62 6.03
CA ILE A 99 0.16 0.88 7.30
C ILE A 99 -0.78 1.57 8.28
N SER A 100 -0.67 2.89 8.41
CA SER A 100 -1.51 3.67 9.33
C SER A 100 -2.99 3.56 8.98
N LEU A 101 -3.31 3.47 7.69
CA LEU A 101 -4.67 3.29 7.17
C LEU A 101 -5.14 1.82 7.18
N GLY A 102 -4.32 0.90 7.68
CA GLY A 102 -4.67 -0.49 7.93
C GLY A 102 -4.54 -1.41 6.70
N TRP A 103 -3.68 -1.06 5.75
CA TRP A 103 -3.15 -2.02 4.79
C TRP A 103 -1.88 -2.69 5.35
N ASP A 104 -1.79 -4.01 5.22
CA ASP A 104 -0.67 -4.84 5.67
C ASP A 104 0.14 -5.46 4.52
N THR A 105 -0.48 -5.56 3.34
CA THR A 105 0.08 -6.26 2.20
C THR A 105 0.11 -5.34 0.99
N LEU A 106 1.28 -5.15 0.38
CA LEU A 106 1.38 -4.65 -1.00
C LEU A 106 1.27 -5.84 -1.94
N GLU A 107 0.43 -5.74 -2.97
CA GLU A 107 0.31 -6.77 -4.00
C GLU A 107 0.47 -6.13 -5.38
N VAL A 108 1.29 -6.70 -6.26
CA VAL A 108 1.40 -6.27 -7.67
C VAL A 108 1.04 -7.45 -8.56
N HIS A 109 -0.04 -7.30 -9.31
CA HIS A 109 -0.58 -8.30 -10.21
C HIS A 109 -0.48 -7.85 -11.67
N ASP A 110 -0.29 -8.81 -12.57
CA ASP A 110 -0.51 -8.61 -14.00
C ASP A 110 -2.02 -8.60 -14.34
N SER A 111 -2.32 -8.42 -15.62
CA SER A 111 -3.68 -8.40 -16.16
C SER A 111 -4.29 -9.79 -16.35
N VAL A 112 -3.49 -10.86 -16.37
CA VAL A 112 -3.92 -12.22 -16.78
C VAL A 112 -3.77 -13.27 -15.67
N GLY A 113 -2.79 -13.12 -14.77
CA GLY A 113 -2.43 -14.10 -13.77
C GLY A 113 -3.31 -14.10 -12.51
N LYS A 114 -3.41 -15.28 -11.90
CA LYS A 114 -4.10 -15.48 -10.60
C LYS A 114 -3.24 -15.09 -9.38
N ARG A 115 -1.92 -14.92 -9.55
CA ARG A 115 -0.96 -14.70 -8.45
C ARG A 115 -0.03 -13.54 -8.80
N GLY A 116 -0.11 -12.45 -8.06
CA GLY A 116 0.86 -11.36 -8.09
C GLY A 116 1.99 -11.56 -7.09
N LEU A 117 3.00 -10.69 -7.17
CA LEU A 117 4.01 -10.55 -6.12
C LEU A 117 3.40 -9.86 -4.90
N LYS A 118 3.85 -10.24 -3.71
CA LYS A 118 3.35 -9.69 -2.43
C LYS A 118 4.49 -9.32 -1.51
N TRP A 119 4.30 -8.27 -0.73
CA TRP A 119 5.23 -7.82 0.30
C TRP A 119 4.49 -7.44 1.58
N GLU A 120 5.09 -7.78 2.71
CA GLU A 120 4.67 -7.34 4.04
C GLU A 120 5.12 -5.90 4.24
N LEU A 121 4.17 -4.96 4.28
CA LEU A 121 4.45 -3.51 4.33
C LEU A 121 5.29 -3.14 5.57
N LYS A 122 5.05 -3.80 6.70
CA LYS A 122 5.75 -3.52 7.97
C LYS A 122 7.27 -3.60 7.85
N LYS A 123 7.80 -4.50 7.00
CA LYS A 123 9.24 -4.66 6.77
C LYS A 123 9.91 -3.46 6.08
N PHE A 124 9.13 -2.58 5.46
CA PHE A 124 9.62 -1.43 4.69
C PHE A 124 9.30 -0.09 5.36
N SER A 125 8.74 -0.13 6.58
CA SER A 125 8.26 1.06 7.28
C SER A 125 9.32 1.78 8.12
N ASN A 126 10.49 1.16 8.31
CA ASN A 126 11.56 1.63 9.21
C ASN A 126 11.06 2.05 10.62
N ILE A 127 9.94 1.46 11.07
CA ILE A 127 9.37 1.71 12.40
C ILE A 127 10.35 1.14 13.44
N GLY A 128 11.12 2.04 14.06
CA GLY A 128 12.12 1.71 15.10
C GLY A 128 13.53 2.27 14.85
N GLY A 129 13.86 2.72 13.63
CA GLY A 129 15.21 3.20 13.30
C GLY A 129 15.65 4.48 14.03
N ALA A 130 14.70 5.29 14.52
CA ALA A 130 15.00 6.50 15.30
C ALA A 130 15.06 6.26 16.83
N LEU A 131 14.57 5.12 17.32
CA LEU A 131 14.57 4.79 18.76
C LEU A 131 15.75 3.87 19.17
N SER A 132 16.58 3.44 18.22
CA SER A 132 17.87 2.79 18.49
C SER A 132 19.01 3.80 18.73
N CYS A 133 18.76 5.11 18.53
CA CYS A 133 19.68 6.15 18.97
C CYS A 133 19.43 6.46 20.44
N GLY A 134 20.11 5.70 21.32
CA GLY A 134 20.24 6.04 22.73
C GLY A 134 19.73 4.97 23.67
N ARG A 135 20.57 3.97 23.95
CA ARG A 135 20.75 3.44 25.31
C ARG A 135 22.23 3.09 25.51
N TYR A 136 22.75 3.65 26.61
CA TYR A 136 24.09 3.52 27.19
C TYR A 136 24.52 2.07 27.40
#